data_AF-A0A7Y7NAY8-F1
#
_entry.id   AF-A0A7Y7NAY8-F1
#
_cell.length_a   1.000
_cell.length_b   1.000
_cell.length_c   1.000
_cell.angle_alpha   90.00
_cell.angle_beta   90.00
_cell.angle_gamma   90.00
#
_symmetry.space_group_name_H-M   'P 1'
#
loop_
_entity.id
_entity.type
_entity.pdbx_description
1 polymer ?
#
loop_
_entity_poly.entity_id
_entity_poly.type
_entity_poly.pdbx_seq_one_letter_code
_entity_poly.pdbx_strand_id
1 'polypeptide(L)'
;MIPAYTLNAIRYALVEAFKARYTSISSSPVRMVGILFAPAGSSVTKAEILTRMDDFHHRSGNNIDFFCAGYGAYWPLGWVPDETVVATTSDNYGYKTEWKYSSKYFNDLLEEVKREAKKWHYSGEVDLLLLNAYYESEDAVCLDFSSSVVLKISRLKTDKAIETVPELFERIFLYAEASQEPTSTEKFSDKSGLKIGRTWLVDLATKYLPGNAGDLWKKGRHYAVLDLTE
;
A
#
# COMPACT_ATOMS: atom_id res chain seq x y z
N MET A 1 -6.16 5.42 -3.77
CA MET A 1 -6.48 5.14 -2.34
C MET A 1 -7.79 4.38 -2.25
N ILE A 2 -7.82 3.29 -1.48
CA ILE A 2 -8.93 2.32 -1.42
C ILE A 2 -9.21 2.00 0.06
N PRO A 3 -10.46 2.07 0.55
CA PRO A 3 -10.80 1.65 1.91
C PRO A 3 -10.57 0.16 2.11
N ALA A 4 -10.03 -0.26 3.25
CA ALA A 4 -9.79 -1.67 3.56
C ALA A 4 -9.99 -1.98 5.05
N TYR A 5 -10.69 -3.08 5.33
CA TYR A 5 -11.01 -3.52 6.69
C TYR A 5 -10.75 -5.02 6.94
N THR A 6 -10.43 -5.79 5.89
CA THR A 6 -9.93 -7.18 5.98
C THR A 6 -8.98 -7.49 4.81
N LEU A 7 -8.10 -8.48 4.94
CA LEU A 7 -7.25 -8.98 3.86
C LEU A 7 -8.09 -9.55 2.72
N ASN A 8 -9.22 -10.18 3.03
CA ASN A 8 -10.12 -10.69 1.99
C ASN A 8 -10.75 -9.56 1.17
N ALA A 9 -11.12 -8.44 1.79
CA ALA A 9 -11.58 -7.26 1.05
C ALA A 9 -10.49 -6.70 0.13
N ILE A 10 -9.23 -6.68 0.58
CA ILE A 10 -8.08 -6.29 -0.24
C ILE A 10 -7.93 -7.23 -1.44
N ARG A 11 -7.93 -8.55 -1.22
CA ARG A 11 -7.81 -9.56 -2.28
C ARG A 11 -8.94 -9.43 -3.31
N TYR A 12 -10.18 -9.26 -2.84
CA TYR A 12 -11.33 -9.07 -3.71
C TYR A 12 -11.19 -7.81 -4.58
N ALA A 13 -10.84 -6.67 -3.97
CA ALA A 13 -10.60 -5.44 -4.72
C ALA A 13 -9.48 -5.59 -5.75
N LEU A 14 -8.43 -6.35 -5.43
CA LEU A 14 -7.37 -6.66 -6.37
C LEU A 14 -7.83 -7.57 -7.51
N VAL A 15 -8.60 -8.62 -7.25
CA VAL A 15 -9.14 -9.49 -8.32
C VAL A 15 -9.86 -8.63 -9.37
N GLU A 16 -10.76 -7.75 -8.94
CA GLU A 16 -11.49 -6.83 -9.83
C GLU A 16 -10.53 -5.87 -10.56
N ALA A 17 -9.55 -5.32 -9.84
CA ALA A 17 -8.58 -4.41 -10.45
C ALA A 17 -7.66 -5.12 -11.47
N PHE A 18 -7.31 -6.38 -11.26
CA PHE A 18 -6.56 -7.19 -12.21
C PHE A 18 -7.42 -7.52 -13.44
N LYS A 19 -8.66 -7.97 -13.26
CA LYS A 19 -9.62 -8.23 -14.36
C LYS A 19 -9.85 -6.99 -15.24
N ALA A 20 -9.97 -5.81 -14.62
CA ALA A 20 -10.17 -4.55 -15.33
C ALA A 20 -8.93 -4.10 -16.13
N ARG A 21 -7.72 -4.47 -15.69
CA ARG A 21 -6.45 -3.99 -16.27
C ARG A 21 -5.84 -4.94 -17.30
N TYR A 22 -6.04 -6.25 -17.15
CA TYR A 22 -5.37 -7.25 -17.97
C TYR A 22 -6.39 -8.04 -18.78
N THR A 23 -6.29 -7.94 -20.11
CA THR A 23 -7.17 -8.61 -21.07
C THR A 23 -6.83 -10.09 -21.29
N SER A 24 -5.61 -10.51 -20.93
CA SER A 24 -5.19 -11.91 -20.91
C SER A 24 -4.41 -12.19 -19.63
N ILE A 25 -4.96 -13.07 -18.79
CA ILE A 25 -4.38 -13.53 -17.51
C ILE A 25 -3.22 -14.52 -17.72
N SER A 26 -2.91 -14.90 -18.95
CA SER A 26 -1.97 -15.98 -19.30
C SER A 26 -0.53 -15.82 -18.77
N SER A 27 -0.18 -14.68 -18.20
CA SER A 27 1.15 -14.37 -17.66
C SER A 27 1.20 -14.09 -16.16
N SER A 28 0.11 -14.32 -15.39
CA SER A 28 0.05 -14.07 -13.94
C SER A 28 0.72 -12.74 -13.53
N PRO A 29 0.17 -11.60 -14.00
CA PRO A 29 0.79 -10.29 -13.82
C PRO A 29 1.11 -10.00 -12.36
N VAL A 30 2.24 -9.33 -12.14
CA VAL A 30 2.71 -8.89 -10.81
C VAL A 30 2.61 -7.38 -10.72
N ARG A 31 2.12 -6.87 -9.58
CA ARG A 31 2.01 -5.43 -9.32
C ARG A 31 2.48 -5.10 -7.92
N MET A 32 3.09 -3.93 -7.77
CA MET A 32 3.31 -3.36 -6.45
C MET A 32 1.99 -2.81 -5.91
N VAL A 33 1.70 -3.10 -4.65
CA VAL A 33 0.56 -2.55 -3.90
C VAL A 33 1.04 -2.06 -2.55
N GLY A 34 0.28 -1.17 -1.91
CA GLY A 34 0.58 -0.71 -0.57
C GLY A 34 -0.57 -0.92 0.41
N ILE A 35 -0.26 -1.34 1.63
CA ILE A 35 -1.19 -1.38 2.76
C ILE A 35 -0.75 -0.32 3.76
N LEU A 36 -1.57 0.71 3.91
CA LEU A 36 -1.31 1.87 4.76
C LEU A 36 -2.02 1.70 6.11
N PHE A 37 -1.21 1.54 7.15
CA PHE A 37 -1.64 1.60 8.54
C PHE A 37 -1.44 3.02 9.06
N ALA A 38 -2.44 3.88 8.82
CA ALA A 38 -2.45 5.27 9.25
C ALA A 38 -3.67 5.51 10.15
N PRO A 39 -3.56 5.37 11.49
CA PRO A 39 -4.70 5.64 12.36
C PRO A 39 -5.18 7.08 12.20
N ALA A 40 -6.50 7.28 12.07
CA ALA A 40 -7.07 8.60 11.87
C ALA A 40 -6.79 9.58 13.04
N GLY A 41 -6.44 9.06 14.21
CA GLY A 41 -6.05 9.85 15.38
C GLY A 41 -4.64 10.46 15.32
N SER A 42 -3.72 9.87 14.54
CA SER A 42 -2.31 10.30 14.50
C SER A 42 -2.17 11.69 13.87
N SER A 43 -1.21 12.48 14.38
CA SER A 43 -0.93 13.83 13.90
C SER A 43 -0.52 13.85 12.43
N VAL A 44 0.33 12.92 12.01
CA VAL A 44 0.79 12.76 10.62
C VAL A 44 -0.39 12.44 9.71
N THR A 45 -1.24 11.49 10.11
CA THR A 45 -2.42 11.11 9.34
C THR A 45 -3.36 12.29 9.11
N LYS A 46 -3.70 13.03 10.18
CA LYS A 46 -4.60 14.18 10.10
C LYS A 46 -4.05 15.29 9.22
N ALA A 47 -2.77 15.63 9.39
CA ALA A 47 -2.18 16.79 8.74
C ALA A 47 -1.83 16.53 7.27
N GLU A 48 -1.35 15.33 6.94
CA GLU A 48 -0.69 15.07 5.66
C GLU A 48 -1.33 13.96 4.82
N ILE A 49 -2.16 13.11 5.42
CA ILE A 49 -2.83 12.00 4.70
C ILE A 49 -4.28 12.33 4.40
N LEU A 50 -5.09 12.61 5.43
CA LEU A 50 -6.53 12.83 5.28
C LEU A 50 -6.86 14.10 4.49
N THR A 51 -6.05 15.15 4.64
CA THR A 51 -6.20 16.44 3.94
C THR A 51 -5.95 16.35 2.44
N ARG A 52 -5.28 15.28 1.98
CA ARG A 52 -4.85 15.10 0.59
C ARG A 52 -5.31 13.78 -0.02
N MET A 53 -6.31 13.16 0.59
CA MET A 53 -6.76 11.83 0.18
C MET A 53 -7.29 11.82 -1.27
N ASP A 54 -7.96 12.89 -1.69
CA ASP A 54 -8.38 13.10 -3.08
C ASP A 54 -7.20 13.20 -4.04
N ASP A 55 -6.20 14.03 -3.72
CA ASP A 55 -4.99 14.16 -4.52
C ASP A 55 -4.32 12.78 -4.68
N PHE A 56 -4.16 12.04 -3.59
CA PHE A 56 -3.52 10.73 -3.61
C PHE A 56 -4.33 9.69 -4.38
N HIS A 57 -5.66 9.72 -4.28
CA HIS A 57 -6.50 8.84 -5.07
C HIS A 57 -6.29 9.07 -6.56
N HIS A 58 -6.41 10.31 -7.02
CA HIS A 58 -6.23 10.66 -8.43
C HIS A 58 -4.80 10.45 -8.92
N ARG A 59 -3.80 10.83 -8.12
CA ARG A 59 -2.38 10.71 -8.48
C ARG A 59 -1.92 9.26 -8.55
N SER A 60 -2.43 8.40 -7.66
CA SER A 60 -2.16 6.96 -7.70
C SER A 60 -2.72 6.29 -8.95
N GLY A 61 -3.88 6.78 -9.44
CA GLY A 61 -4.54 6.33 -10.66
C GLY A 61 -4.56 4.81 -10.81
N ASN A 62 -4.20 4.34 -12.00
CA ASN A 62 -3.99 2.91 -12.28
C ASN A 62 -2.54 2.47 -12.07
N ASN A 63 -1.70 3.29 -11.40
CA ASN A 63 -0.28 3.02 -11.23
C ASN A 63 -0.01 2.14 -10.02
N ILE A 64 -0.67 2.40 -8.88
CA ILE A 64 -0.52 1.63 -7.64
C ILE A 64 -1.81 1.67 -6.81
N ASP A 65 -2.15 0.55 -6.19
CA ASP A 65 -3.29 0.45 -5.26
C ASP A 65 -2.80 0.62 -3.82
N PHE A 66 -3.32 1.64 -3.12
CA PHE A 66 -3.08 1.87 -1.70
C PHE A 66 -4.33 1.56 -0.87
N PHE A 67 -4.27 0.48 -0.08
CA PHE A 67 -5.31 0.03 0.83
C PHE A 67 -5.16 0.67 2.20
N CYS A 68 -6.16 1.44 2.63
CA CYS A 68 -6.13 2.20 3.87
C CYS A 68 -6.80 1.38 4.99
N ALA A 69 -6.01 0.91 5.95
CA ALA A 69 -6.49 0.01 6.99
C ALA A 69 -7.46 0.69 7.96
N GLY A 70 -8.59 0.04 8.25
CA GLY A 70 -9.63 0.54 9.14
C GLY A 70 -10.54 1.61 8.53
N TYR A 71 -10.35 1.92 7.24
CA TYR A 71 -11.16 2.89 6.53
C TYR A 71 -12.32 2.24 5.78
N GLY A 72 -13.41 2.99 5.66
CA GLY A 72 -14.60 2.62 4.91
C GLY A 72 -15.13 3.78 4.09
N ALA A 73 -15.62 3.47 2.90
CA ALA A 73 -16.54 4.33 2.15
C ALA A 73 -17.81 3.51 1.93
N TYR A 74 -18.98 4.12 2.05
CA TYR A 74 -20.28 3.48 1.80
C TYR A 74 -20.69 2.37 2.80
N TRP A 75 -20.14 2.34 4.01
CA TRP A 75 -20.68 1.46 5.06
C TRP A 75 -22.13 1.82 5.37
N PRO A 76 -23.06 0.84 5.37
CA PRO A 76 -24.44 1.08 5.77
C PRO A 76 -24.51 1.69 7.17
N LEU A 77 -25.46 2.59 7.39
CA LEU A 77 -25.63 3.27 8.67
C LEU A 77 -25.77 2.23 9.80
N GLY A 78 -24.90 2.33 10.81
CA GLY A 78 -24.92 1.44 11.98
C GLY A 78 -24.31 0.05 11.76
N TRP A 79 -23.73 -0.23 10.58
CA TRP A 79 -23.03 -1.50 10.35
C TRP A 79 -21.73 -1.60 11.17
N VAL A 80 -21.05 -0.47 11.35
CA VAL A 80 -19.77 -0.39 12.08
C VAL A 80 -19.97 0.48 13.31
N PRO A 81 -20.04 -0.09 14.53
CA PRO A 81 -20.46 0.64 15.72
C PRO A 81 -19.54 1.79 16.14
N ASP A 82 -18.25 1.72 15.83
CA ASP A 82 -17.24 2.73 16.17
C ASP A 82 -16.82 3.59 14.97
N GLU A 83 -17.63 3.62 13.91
CA GLU A 83 -17.33 4.44 12.74
C GLU A 83 -17.35 5.94 13.05
N THR A 84 -16.37 6.65 12.53
CA THR A 84 -16.29 8.11 12.62
C THR A 84 -15.98 8.68 11.26
N VAL A 85 -16.69 9.73 10.84
CA VAL A 85 -16.34 10.45 9.60
C VAL A 85 -15.04 11.21 9.83
N VAL A 86 -14.03 10.95 8.99
CA VAL A 86 -12.67 11.50 9.16
C VAL A 86 -12.19 12.30 7.96
N ALA A 87 -12.83 12.14 6.80
CA ALA A 87 -12.58 12.94 5.62
C ALA A 87 -13.79 12.91 4.69
N THR A 88 -13.84 13.86 3.76
CA THR A 88 -14.82 13.88 2.67
C THR A 88 -14.07 14.07 1.37
N THR A 89 -14.27 13.14 0.44
CA THR A 89 -13.69 13.15 -0.90
C THR A 89 -14.75 13.55 -1.92
N SER A 90 -14.36 14.14 -3.04
CA SER A 90 -15.28 14.42 -4.14
C SER A 90 -14.87 13.67 -5.40
N ASP A 91 -15.83 13.05 -6.09
CA ASP A 91 -15.57 12.47 -7.40
C ASP A 91 -15.56 13.55 -8.51
N ASN A 92 -15.25 13.13 -9.74
CA ASN A 92 -15.21 14.01 -10.91
C ASN A 92 -16.57 14.67 -11.26
N TYR A 93 -17.67 14.22 -10.65
CA TYR A 93 -19.01 14.75 -10.83
C TYR A 93 -19.46 15.62 -9.64
N GLY A 94 -18.58 15.86 -8.66
CA GLY A 94 -18.86 16.64 -7.46
C GLY A 94 -19.65 15.88 -6.38
N TYR A 95 -19.83 14.57 -6.54
CA TYR A 95 -20.46 13.75 -5.51
C TYR A 95 -19.51 13.59 -4.31
N LYS A 96 -20.00 13.99 -3.13
CA LYS A 96 -19.24 13.90 -1.89
C LYS A 96 -19.39 12.52 -1.27
N THR A 97 -18.26 11.87 -1.04
CA THR A 97 -18.17 10.59 -0.34
C THR A 97 -17.52 10.80 1.03
N GLU A 98 -18.25 10.43 2.08
CA GLU A 98 -17.69 10.41 3.44
C GLU A 98 -16.79 9.18 3.61
N TRP A 99 -15.56 9.44 4.00
CA TRP A 99 -14.65 8.41 4.47
C TRP A 99 -14.77 8.28 5.98
N LYS A 100 -15.02 7.05 6.40
CA LYS A 100 -15.18 6.68 7.79
C LYS A 100 -13.96 5.90 8.26
N TYR A 101 -13.70 5.95 9.56
CA TYR A 101 -12.65 5.19 10.22
C TYR A 101 -13.24 4.41 11.40
N SER A 102 -12.82 3.16 11.55
CA SER A 102 -13.11 2.28 12.69
C SER A 102 -11.80 1.79 13.29
N SER A 103 -11.61 2.05 14.59
CA SER A 103 -10.45 1.56 15.33
C SER A 103 -10.50 0.04 15.45
N LYS A 104 -11.69 -0.53 15.59
CA LYS A 104 -11.87 -1.98 15.60
C LYS A 104 -11.40 -2.61 14.29
N TYR A 105 -11.88 -2.15 13.14
CA TYR A 105 -11.49 -2.72 11.85
C TYR A 105 -10.04 -2.43 11.48
N PHE A 106 -9.47 -1.31 11.94
CA PHE A 106 -8.02 -1.10 11.86
C PHE A 106 -7.27 -2.23 12.56
N ASN A 107 -7.63 -2.54 13.80
CA ASN A 107 -6.96 -3.58 14.59
C ASN A 107 -7.22 -4.99 14.05
N ASP A 108 -8.43 -5.28 13.57
CA ASP A 108 -8.75 -6.58 12.97
C ASP A 108 -7.86 -6.85 11.73
N LEU A 109 -7.76 -5.87 10.81
CA LEU A 109 -6.87 -5.97 9.64
C LEU A 109 -5.39 -5.99 10.04
N LEU A 110 -4.99 -5.22 11.06
CA LEU A 110 -3.64 -5.25 11.59
C LEU A 110 -3.25 -6.66 12.06
N GLU A 111 -4.12 -7.33 12.81
CA GLU A 111 -3.86 -8.70 13.26
C GLU A 111 -3.85 -9.71 12.11
N GLU A 112 -4.70 -9.53 11.09
CA GLU A 112 -4.63 -10.31 9.85
C GLU A 112 -3.28 -10.17 9.16
N VAL A 113 -2.81 -8.95 8.93
CA VAL A 113 -1.52 -8.70 8.27
C VAL A 113 -0.34 -9.17 9.10
N LYS A 114 -0.37 -9.02 10.44
CA LYS A 114 0.70 -9.51 11.34
C LYS A 114 0.88 -11.03 11.26
N ARG A 115 -0.18 -11.80 11.02
CA ARG A 115 -0.09 -13.27 10.85
C ARG A 115 0.68 -13.65 9.59
N GLU A 116 0.52 -12.88 8.53
CA GLU A 116 1.20 -13.09 7.24
C GLU A 116 2.62 -12.51 7.25
N ALA A 117 2.76 -11.26 7.68
CA ALA A 117 4.02 -10.51 7.72
C ALA A 117 4.78 -10.73 9.03
N LYS A 118 5.22 -11.97 9.28
CA LYS A 118 5.79 -12.41 10.59
C LYS A 118 6.97 -11.57 11.12
N LYS A 119 7.72 -10.89 10.26
CA LYS A 119 8.86 -10.03 10.67
C LYS A 119 8.44 -8.58 10.95
N TRP A 120 7.28 -8.16 10.48
CA TRP A 120 6.78 -6.82 10.71
C TRP A 120 6.11 -6.70 12.07
N HIS A 121 6.45 -5.61 12.76
CA HIS A 121 5.79 -5.19 13.98
C HIS A 121 5.32 -3.77 13.76
N TYR A 122 4.02 -3.56 13.91
CA TYR A 122 3.41 -2.25 13.80
C TYR A 122 4.08 -1.26 14.77
N SER A 123 4.42 -0.08 14.26
CA SER A 123 5.18 0.92 15.03
C SER A 123 4.39 1.59 16.14
N GLY A 124 3.06 1.45 16.15
CA GLY A 124 2.15 2.25 16.98
C GLY A 124 1.76 3.59 16.35
N GLU A 125 2.31 3.92 15.18
CA GLU A 125 2.13 5.20 14.48
C GLU A 125 1.69 4.98 13.02
N VAL A 126 2.34 5.61 12.04
CA VAL A 126 2.03 5.42 10.62
C VAL A 126 3.04 4.48 9.97
N ASP A 127 2.56 3.32 9.53
CA ASP A 127 3.34 2.33 8.78
C ASP A 127 2.75 2.14 7.37
N LEU A 128 3.61 2.04 6.36
CA LEU A 128 3.23 1.67 5.00
C LEU A 128 3.97 0.39 4.62
N LEU A 129 3.24 -0.67 4.28
CA LEU A 129 3.81 -1.88 3.71
C LEU A 129 3.67 -1.81 2.20
N LEU A 130 4.77 -1.91 1.47
CA LEU A 130 4.78 -2.12 0.03
C LEU A 130 5.11 -3.58 -0.24
N LEU A 131 4.30 -4.23 -1.08
CA LEU A 131 4.43 -5.64 -1.39
C LEU A 131 4.04 -5.93 -2.83
N ASN A 132 4.40 -7.11 -3.30
CA ASN A 132 3.96 -7.61 -4.60
C ASN A 132 2.60 -8.31 -4.45
N ALA A 133 1.67 -8.02 -5.35
CA ALA A 133 0.46 -8.78 -5.57
C ALA A 133 0.55 -9.47 -6.94
N TYR A 134 0.12 -10.72 -7.02
CA TYR A 134 0.10 -11.45 -8.28
C TYR A 134 -1.19 -12.22 -8.47
N TYR A 135 -1.63 -12.28 -9.71
CA TYR A 135 -2.85 -12.98 -10.08
C TYR A 135 -2.58 -14.49 -10.17
N GLU A 136 -3.23 -15.25 -9.29
CA GLU A 136 -3.03 -16.70 -9.18
C GLU A 136 -4.06 -17.48 -10.01
N SER A 137 -5.33 -17.07 -9.96
CA SER A 137 -6.40 -17.65 -10.77
C SER A 137 -7.55 -16.67 -10.93
N GLU A 138 -8.59 -17.05 -11.68
CA GLU A 138 -9.73 -16.19 -12.03
C GLU A 138 -10.32 -15.43 -10.84
N ASP A 139 -10.35 -16.05 -9.66
CA ASP A 139 -10.93 -15.46 -8.45
C ASP A 139 -9.93 -15.33 -7.29
N ALA A 140 -8.63 -15.41 -7.58
CA ALA A 140 -7.59 -15.36 -6.56
C ALA A 140 -6.41 -14.45 -6.93
N VAL A 141 -6.12 -13.52 -6.01
CA VAL A 141 -4.88 -12.75 -5.97
C VAL A 141 -4.12 -13.09 -4.71
N CYS A 142 -2.82 -13.35 -4.86
CA CYS A 142 -1.91 -13.55 -3.76
C CYS A 142 -1.17 -12.26 -3.41
N LEU A 143 -0.95 -12.04 -2.12
CA LEU A 143 -0.17 -10.95 -1.55
C LEU A 143 1.12 -11.54 -1.00
N ASP A 144 2.26 -11.16 -1.58
CA ASP A 144 3.56 -11.66 -1.16
C ASP A 144 4.11 -10.84 0.02
N PHE A 145 3.80 -11.29 1.23
CA PHE A 145 4.37 -10.71 2.45
C PHE A 145 5.82 -11.13 2.71
N SER A 146 6.31 -12.16 2.00
CA SER A 146 7.67 -12.67 2.10
C SER A 146 8.69 -11.75 1.44
N SER A 147 8.23 -10.91 0.49
CA SER A 147 8.94 -9.79 -0.11
C SER A 147 8.19 -8.48 0.11
N SER A 148 8.44 -7.82 1.25
CA SER A 148 7.82 -6.55 1.59
C SER A 148 8.83 -5.49 2.01
N VAL A 149 8.55 -4.24 1.67
CA VAL A 149 9.24 -3.05 2.17
C VAL A 149 8.31 -2.36 3.15
N VAL A 150 8.69 -2.33 4.42
CA VAL A 150 7.96 -1.59 5.45
C VAL A 150 8.53 -0.17 5.55
N LEU A 151 7.70 0.86 5.61
CA LEU A 151 8.10 2.24 5.85
C LEU A 151 7.44 2.74 7.12
N LYS A 152 8.24 3.01 8.15
CA LYS A 152 7.76 3.64 9.39
C LYS A 152 7.74 5.15 9.21
N ILE A 153 6.69 5.66 8.55
CA ILE A 153 6.58 7.04 8.05
C ILE A 153 6.83 8.06 9.17
N SER A 154 6.23 7.88 10.34
CA SER A 154 6.44 8.82 11.46
C SER A 154 7.91 8.91 11.88
N ARG A 155 8.62 7.78 11.89
CA ARG A 155 10.06 7.76 12.20
C ARG A 155 10.90 8.39 11.09
N LEU A 156 10.57 8.13 9.82
CA LEU A 156 11.23 8.78 8.68
C LEU A 156 11.12 10.30 8.75
N LYS A 157 9.99 10.83 9.24
CA LYS A 157 9.83 12.27 9.50
C LYS A 157 10.67 12.74 10.69
N THR A 158 10.61 12.03 11.82
CA THR A 158 11.40 12.37 13.02
C THR A 158 12.90 12.46 12.72
N ASP A 159 13.40 11.54 11.90
CA ASP A 159 14.81 11.49 11.52
C ASP A 159 15.15 12.37 10.31
N LYS A 160 14.18 13.17 9.84
CA LYS A 160 14.30 14.07 8.68
C LYS A 160 14.73 13.36 7.40
N ALA A 161 14.43 12.06 7.28
CA ALA A 161 14.62 11.32 6.04
C ALA A 161 13.61 11.80 4.99
N ILE A 162 12.35 12.00 5.37
CA ILE A 162 11.36 12.69 4.54
C ILE A 162 10.97 14.02 5.20
N GLU A 163 10.71 15.03 4.38
CA GLU A 163 10.12 16.28 4.87
C GLU A 163 8.60 16.10 5.04
N THR A 164 7.93 15.56 4.02
CA THR A 164 6.47 15.39 4.00
C THR A 164 6.03 14.02 3.47
N VAL A 165 4.88 13.52 3.93
CA VAL A 165 4.26 12.29 3.41
C VAL A 165 3.85 12.42 1.93
N PRO A 166 3.30 13.54 1.45
CA PRO A 166 2.99 13.71 0.04
C PRO A 166 4.21 13.56 -0.88
N GLU A 167 5.37 14.07 -0.47
CA GLU A 167 6.61 13.89 -1.23
C GLU A 167 7.01 12.41 -1.32
N LEU A 168 6.93 11.67 -0.20
CA LEU A 168 7.17 10.23 -0.19
C LEU A 168 6.22 9.50 -1.14
N PHE A 169 4.92 9.82 -1.09
CA PHE A 169 3.92 9.20 -1.94
C PHE A 169 4.17 9.51 -3.42
N GLU A 170 4.52 10.76 -3.77
CA GLU A 170 4.87 11.13 -5.15
C GLU A 170 6.05 10.32 -5.69
N ARG A 171 7.10 10.10 -4.87
CA ARG A 171 8.23 9.25 -5.26
C ARG A 171 7.79 7.81 -5.54
N ILE A 172 6.88 7.26 -4.72
CA ILE A 172 6.33 5.91 -4.94
C ILE A 172 5.45 5.89 -6.20
N PHE A 173 4.63 6.91 -6.44
CA PHE A 173 3.79 7.02 -7.63
C PHE A 173 4.61 7.05 -8.91
N LEU A 174 5.62 7.93 -8.98
CA LEU A 174 6.54 8.01 -10.13
C LEU A 174 7.28 6.69 -10.38
N TYR A 175 7.70 6.02 -9.31
CA TYR A 175 8.33 4.71 -9.43
C TYR A 175 7.39 3.66 -10.00
N ALA A 176 6.16 3.58 -9.47
CA ALA A 176 5.15 2.64 -9.94
C ALA A 176 4.76 2.90 -11.39
N GLU A 177 4.64 4.18 -11.79
CA GLU A 177 4.36 4.61 -13.16
C GLU A 177 5.48 4.17 -14.13
N ALA A 178 6.74 4.43 -13.80
CA ALA A 178 7.88 4.02 -14.63
C ALA A 178 8.06 2.49 -14.72
N SER A 179 7.66 1.75 -13.69
CA SER A 179 7.80 0.28 -13.63
C SER A 179 6.72 -0.46 -14.44
N GLN A 180 5.70 0.25 -14.94
CA GLN A 180 4.65 -0.33 -15.78
C GLN A 180 4.99 -0.38 -17.27
N GLU A 181 6.14 0.14 -17.71
CA GLU A 181 6.53 0.04 -19.13
C GLU A 181 6.76 -1.42 -19.55
N PRO A 182 6.01 -1.93 -20.54
CA PRO A 182 6.04 -3.34 -20.91
C PRO A 182 7.27 -3.64 -21.75
N THR A 183 8.35 -4.12 -21.13
CA THR A 183 9.44 -4.76 -21.87
C THR A 183 9.07 -6.22 -22.14
N SER A 184 8.23 -6.42 -23.16
CA SER A 184 7.84 -7.71 -23.76
C SER A 184 7.02 -8.67 -22.89
N THR A 185 5.93 -9.17 -23.46
CA THR A 185 5.00 -10.17 -22.94
C THR A 185 5.64 -11.55 -22.65
N GLU A 186 6.93 -11.72 -22.90
CA GLU A 186 7.65 -13.01 -22.82
C GLU A 186 8.37 -13.24 -21.49
N LYS A 187 8.44 -12.25 -20.58
CA LYS A 187 9.21 -12.36 -19.32
C LYS A 187 8.40 -12.71 -18.05
N PHE A 188 7.08 -12.83 -18.16
CA PHE A 188 6.20 -13.10 -17.03
C PHE A 188 5.78 -14.57 -17.00
N SER A 189 6.72 -15.44 -16.59
CA SER A 189 6.40 -16.72 -15.96
C SER A 189 6.44 -16.52 -14.44
N ASP A 190 5.61 -17.22 -13.66
CA ASP A 190 5.42 -17.06 -12.21
C ASP A 190 6.72 -16.80 -11.43
N LYS A 191 7.79 -17.55 -11.73
CA LYS A 191 9.08 -17.40 -11.04
C LYS A 191 9.91 -16.20 -11.52
N SER A 192 9.76 -15.83 -12.78
CA SER A 192 10.44 -14.67 -13.36
C SER A 192 9.74 -13.36 -12.96
N GLY A 193 8.41 -13.34 -12.96
CA GLY A 193 7.60 -12.20 -12.51
C GLY A 193 7.83 -11.86 -11.05
N LEU A 194 7.87 -12.86 -10.15
CA LEU A 194 8.16 -12.64 -8.73
C LEU A 194 9.59 -12.14 -8.49
N LYS A 195 10.58 -12.67 -9.22
CA LYS A 195 11.97 -12.17 -9.15
C LYS A 195 12.07 -10.70 -9.60
N ILE A 196 11.35 -10.36 -10.68
CA ILE A 196 11.28 -8.99 -11.19
C ILE A 196 10.60 -8.08 -10.14
N GLY A 197 9.48 -8.50 -9.56
CA GLY A 197 8.79 -7.76 -8.48
C GLY A 197 9.66 -7.52 -7.25
N ARG A 198 10.42 -8.53 -6.81
CA ARG A 198 11.39 -8.37 -5.71
C ARG A 198 12.49 -7.37 -6.06
N THR A 199 12.97 -7.40 -7.31
CA THR A 199 13.95 -6.43 -7.81
C THR A 199 13.38 -5.01 -7.76
N TRP A 200 12.09 -4.83 -8.10
CA TRP A 200 11.45 -3.52 -8.02
C TRP A 200 11.37 -2.96 -6.59
N LEU A 201 11.01 -3.80 -5.61
CA LEU A 201 10.98 -3.38 -4.21
C LEU A 201 12.37 -3.01 -3.68
N VAL A 202 13.40 -3.78 -4.06
CA VAL A 202 14.79 -3.46 -3.73
C VAL A 202 15.22 -2.15 -4.39
N ASP A 203 14.88 -1.94 -5.66
CA ASP A 203 15.21 -0.72 -6.41
C ASP A 203 14.53 0.52 -5.82
N LEU A 204 13.24 0.44 -5.49
CA LEU A 204 12.53 1.50 -4.79
C LEU A 204 13.23 1.82 -3.46
N ALA A 205 13.51 0.77 -2.67
CA ALA A 205 14.14 0.93 -1.37
C ALA A 205 15.56 1.49 -1.42
N THR A 206 16.28 1.28 -2.52
CA THR A 206 17.67 1.70 -2.67
C THR A 206 17.85 3.04 -3.38
N LYS A 207 16.98 3.37 -4.34
CA LYS A 207 17.14 4.53 -5.23
C LYS A 207 16.21 5.69 -4.89
N TYR A 208 15.02 5.42 -4.36
CA TYR A 208 13.95 6.42 -4.25
C TYR A 208 13.58 6.76 -2.80
N LEU A 209 13.82 5.84 -1.86
CA LEU A 209 13.63 6.11 -0.46
C LEU A 209 14.80 6.92 0.11
N PRO A 210 14.54 7.91 0.96
CA PRO A 210 15.56 8.83 1.41
C PRO A 210 16.52 8.19 2.40
N GLY A 211 17.78 8.63 2.34
CA GLY A 211 18.93 8.07 3.03
C GLY A 211 19.66 7.14 2.07
N ASN A 212 20.97 7.35 1.86
CA ASN A 212 21.80 6.39 1.13
C ASN A 212 21.46 5.00 1.66
N ALA A 213 20.90 4.12 0.83
CA ALA A 213 20.51 2.81 1.31
C ALA A 213 21.72 2.10 1.96
N GLY A 214 22.95 2.35 1.51
CA GLY A 214 24.14 1.91 2.22
C GLY A 214 24.23 2.32 3.70
N ASP A 215 23.82 3.54 4.07
CA ASP A 215 23.90 4.07 5.43
C ASP A 215 22.63 3.79 6.27
N LEU A 216 21.45 3.75 5.67
CA LEU A 216 20.23 3.31 6.36
C LEU A 216 20.24 1.81 6.64
N TRP A 217 20.80 1.02 5.72
CA TRP A 217 21.00 -0.41 5.92
C TRP A 217 22.13 -0.69 6.91
N LYS A 218 23.17 0.17 6.99
CA LYS A 218 24.25 0.08 7.99
C LYS A 218 23.87 0.64 9.37
N LYS A 219 22.97 1.62 9.48
CA LYS A 219 22.59 2.26 10.77
C LYS A 219 21.32 1.76 11.43
N GLY A 220 20.57 0.84 10.83
CA GLY A 220 19.83 -0.10 11.67
C GLY A 220 18.54 -0.65 11.08
N ARG A 221 18.23 -1.83 11.59
CA ARG A 221 17.05 -2.66 11.41
C ARG A 221 15.73 -1.99 11.85
N HIS A 222 15.57 -0.67 11.67
CA HIS A 222 14.55 0.14 12.35
C HIS A 222 13.60 0.94 11.45
N TYR A 223 13.88 1.10 10.15
CA TYR A 223 13.11 1.99 9.26
C TYR A 223 12.47 1.27 8.08
N ALA A 224 13.20 0.33 7.50
CA ALA A 224 12.70 -0.59 6.51
C ALA A 224 13.08 -2.02 6.87
N VAL A 225 12.07 -2.88 7.00
CA VAL A 225 12.27 -4.33 6.98
C VAL A 225 12.06 -4.72 5.53
N LEU A 226 13.15 -5.07 4.85
CA LEU A 226 13.04 -5.85 3.63
C LEU A 226 12.97 -7.31 4.09
N ASP A 227 11.77 -7.88 4.11
CA ASP A 227 11.68 -9.33 4.22
C ASP A 227 12.12 -9.88 2.87
N LEU A 228 13.25 -10.59 2.84
CA LEU A 228 13.67 -11.38 1.70
C LEU A 228 13.88 -12.78 2.26
N THR A 229 12.88 -13.63 2.17
CA THR A 229 13.11 -15.06 2.38
C THR A 229 13.65 -15.66 1.06
N GLU A 230 14.68 -16.50 1.18
CA GLU A 230 15.13 -17.41 0.12
C GLU A 230 14.37 -18.72 0.23
#